data_AF-V8IA40-F1
#
_entry.id   AF-V8IA40-F1
#
_cell.length_a   1.000
_cell.length_b   1.000
_cell.length_c   1.000
_cell.angle_alpha   90.00
_cell.angle_beta   90.00
_cell.angle_gamma   90.00
#
_symmetry.space_group_name_H-M   'P 1'
#
loop_
_entity.id
_entity.type
_entity.pdbx_description
1 polymer ?
#
loop_
_entity_poly.entity_id
_entity_poly.type
_entity_poly.pdbx_seq_one_letter_code
_entity_poly.pdbx_strand_id
1 'polypeptide(L)'
;MDLWFSEVHTPDVKLSLRTAKQLYAGKSEWQDIEVLDTPAFGKILILNGHVLFSDADDFVYNEMTVHVPMAVHPNPKKVLVIGGGDGGVAQVLTLYPELEQIDIVEPDEMLVEVCREYFPDFAAGLDDPRVTIYYQNGLRFLRNCEDDYDIIINDATDPFGHTEGLFTKEFYGNSYRALKEDGIMIYQHGSPFFDEDESACRSMHRKVNQAFPISRVYQAHIPTSPAGYWLFGFASKKYHPVKDFDKEGWKKRQLFTEYYTANLHVGAFMLPKYVEDILEEEEGKK
;
A
#
# COMPACT_ATOMS: atom_id res chain seq x y z
N MET A 1 -8.83 6.88 -34.61
CA MET A 1 -9.87 6.56 -33.62
C MET A 1 -9.14 6.54 -32.30
N ASP A 2 -9.47 7.45 -31.39
CA ASP A 2 -8.81 7.51 -30.09
C ASP A 2 -9.43 6.45 -29.18
N LEU A 3 -8.61 5.54 -28.67
CA LEU A 3 -9.02 4.55 -27.69
C LEU A 3 -8.89 5.18 -26.30
N TRP A 4 -9.89 4.97 -25.44
CA TRP A 4 -9.90 5.46 -24.07
C TRP A 4 -10.29 4.33 -23.14
N PHE A 5 -9.50 4.15 -22.09
CA PHE A 5 -9.88 3.38 -20.92
C PHE A 5 -10.68 4.31 -19.98
N SER A 6 -11.67 3.75 -19.28
CA SER A 6 -12.51 4.48 -18.33
C SER A 6 -12.70 3.64 -17.07
N GLU A 7 -12.13 4.09 -15.97
CA GLU A 7 -12.38 3.54 -14.64
C GLU A 7 -13.51 4.32 -13.97
N VAL A 8 -14.54 3.61 -13.53
CA VAL A 8 -15.70 4.21 -12.86
C VAL A 8 -15.41 4.27 -11.36
N HIS A 9 -15.29 5.48 -10.81
CA HIS A 9 -15.09 5.68 -9.37
C HIS A 9 -16.43 5.73 -8.63
N THR A 10 -17.43 6.38 -9.23
CA THR A 10 -18.82 6.41 -8.74
C THR A 10 -19.78 6.30 -9.94
N PRO A 11 -21.10 6.08 -9.74
CA PRO A 11 -22.06 6.05 -10.85
C PRO A 11 -22.03 7.30 -11.75
N ASP A 12 -21.56 8.43 -11.22
CA ASP A 12 -21.53 9.73 -11.90
C ASP A 12 -20.10 10.25 -12.17
N VAL A 13 -19.06 9.57 -11.70
CA VAL A 13 -17.66 10.01 -11.81
C VAL A 13 -16.77 8.88 -12.33
N LYS A 14 -15.96 9.21 -13.33
CA LYS A 14 -14.96 8.29 -13.89
C LYS A 14 -13.63 8.98 -14.19
N LEU A 15 -12.53 8.25 -14.04
CA LEU A 15 -11.24 8.60 -14.63
C LEU A 15 -11.17 8.03 -16.04
N SER A 16 -10.72 8.82 -17.01
CA SER A 16 -10.53 8.34 -18.38
C SER A 16 -9.12 8.64 -18.85
N LEU A 17 -8.41 7.60 -19.27
CA LEU A 17 -7.04 7.69 -19.76
C LEU A 17 -7.03 7.34 -21.24
N ARG A 18 -6.40 8.19 -22.04
CA ARG A 18 -6.21 7.89 -23.46
C ARG A 18 -5.26 6.72 -23.59
N THR A 19 -5.68 5.69 -24.30
CA THR A 19 -4.91 4.46 -24.50
C THR A 19 -4.33 4.45 -25.90
N ALA A 20 -3.02 4.24 -26.01
CA ALA A 20 -2.37 4.03 -27.29
C ALA A 20 -2.54 2.58 -27.75
N LYS A 21 -2.35 1.62 -26.82
CA LYS A 21 -2.36 0.19 -27.12
C LYS A 21 -2.68 -0.63 -25.88
N GLN A 22 -3.35 -1.76 -26.06
CA GLN A 22 -3.42 -2.83 -25.06
C GLN A 22 -2.25 -3.79 -25.27
N LEU A 23 -1.40 -3.91 -24.26
CA LEU A 23 -0.20 -4.74 -24.28
C LEU A 23 -0.50 -6.17 -23.82
N TYR A 24 -1.41 -6.32 -22.86
CA TYR A 24 -1.82 -7.60 -22.29
C TYR A 24 -3.29 -7.57 -21.87
N ALA A 25 -3.96 -8.71 -21.96
CA ALA A 25 -5.16 -9.02 -21.17
C ALA A 25 -5.22 -10.52 -20.90
N GLY A 26 -5.45 -10.86 -19.64
CA GLY A 26 -5.59 -12.21 -19.16
C GLY A 26 -6.53 -12.27 -17.96
N LYS A 27 -6.85 -13.50 -17.55
CA LYS A 27 -7.67 -13.78 -16.38
C LYS A 27 -6.98 -14.88 -15.58
N SER A 28 -6.58 -14.57 -14.35
CA SER A 28 -6.04 -15.54 -13.41
C SER A 28 -7.17 -16.26 -12.67
N GLU A 29 -6.84 -17.13 -11.71
CA GLU A 29 -7.85 -17.69 -10.81
C GLU A 29 -8.46 -16.62 -9.86
N TRP A 30 -7.83 -15.46 -9.76
CA TRP A 30 -8.14 -14.42 -8.77
C TRP A 30 -8.83 -13.19 -9.37
N GLN A 31 -8.43 -12.78 -10.58
CA GLN A 31 -8.83 -11.49 -11.16
C GLN A 31 -8.60 -11.39 -12.66
N ASP A 32 -9.22 -10.38 -13.28
CA ASP A 32 -8.89 -9.94 -14.63
C ASP A 32 -7.67 -8.99 -14.56
N ILE A 33 -6.68 -9.21 -15.43
CA ILE A 33 -5.40 -8.48 -15.46
C ILE A 33 -5.22 -7.88 -16.86
N GLU A 34 -5.04 -6.57 -16.94
CA GLU A 34 -4.79 -5.86 -18.19
C GLU A 34 -3.59 -4.93 -18.07
N VAL A 35 -2.82 -4.81 -19.15
CA VAL A 35 -1.74 -3.83 -19.26
C VAL A 35 -2.00 -2.96 -20.47
N LEU A 36 -2.12 -1.65 -20.24
CA LEU A 36 -2.35 -0.66 -21.29
C LEU A 36 -1.17 0.30 -21.38
N ASP A 37 -0.79 0.68 -22.59
CA ASP A 37 0.16 1.76 -22.86
C ASP A 37 -0.61 3.07 -23.07
N THR A 38 -0.28 4.08 -22.26
CA THR A 38 -0.93 5.40 -22.28
C THR A 38 0.09 6.50 -22.57
N PRO A 39 -0.25 7.51 -23.39
CA PRO A 39 0.70 8.59 -23.70
C PRO A 39 1.05 9.51 -22.52
N ALA A 40 0.22 9.56 -21.47
CA ALA A 40 0.39 10.50 -20.36
C ALA A 40 0.95 9.84 -19.10
N PHE A 41 0.57 8.58 -18.83
CA PHE A 41 0.95 7.87 -17.62
C PHE A 41 1.90 6.69 -17.88
N GLY A 42 2.39 6.53 -19.12
CA GLY A 42 3.16 5.36 -19.52
C GLY A 42 2.30 4.11 -19.50
N LYS A 43 2.88 2.97 -19.15
CA LYS A 43 2.10 1.76 -18.95
C LYS A 43 1.30 1.87 -17.65
N ILE A 44 0.09 1.33 -17.68
CA ILE A 44 -0.77 1.18 -16.52
C ILE A 44 -1.13 -0.30 -16.36
N LEU A 45 -1.13 -0.76 -15.12
CA LEU A 45 -1.64 -2.06 -14.75
C LEU A 45 -3.07 -1.90 -14.24
N ILE A 46 -3.97 -2.73 -14.72
CA ILE A 46 -5.39 -2.71 -14.38
C ILE A 46 -5.79 -4.07 -13.85
N LEU A 47 -6.45 -4.08 -12.69
CA LEU A 47 -7.02 -5.27 -12.06
C LEU A 47 -8.53 -5.10 -11.93
N ASN A 48 -9.30 -6.05 -12.46
CA ASN A 48 -10.78 -6.01 -12.46
C ASN A 48 -11.39 -4.69 -12.97
N GLY A 49 -10.71 -4.00 -13.88
CA GLY A 49 -11.16 -2.72 -14.44
C GLY A 49 -10.77 -1.48 -13.62
N HIS A 50 -9.95 -1.63 -12.58
CA HIS A 50 -9.40 -0.55 -11.76
C HIS A 50 -7.90 -0.39 -11.99
N VAL A 51 -7.40 0.85 -12.11
CA VAL A 51 -5.96 1.09 -12.20
C VAL A 51 -5.32 0.71 -10.86
N LEU A 52 -4.38 -0.24 -10.89
CA LEU A 52 -3.55 -0.54 -9.72
C LEU A 52 -2.45 0.51 -9.58
N PHE A 53 -1.67 0.73 -10.65
CA PHE A 53 -0.62 1.74 -10.71
C PHE A 53 -0.27 2.16 -12.15
N SER A 54 0.54 3.20 -12.27
CA SER A 54 1.14 3.64 -13.54
C SER A 54 2.64 3.93 -13.43
N ASP A 55 3.36 3.80 -14.54
CA ASP A 55 4.78 4.19 -14.62
C ASP A 55 5.03 5.64 -14.15
N ALA A 56 4.03 6.53 -14.27
CA ALA A 56 4.20 7.96 -14.07
C ALA A 56 3.91 8.46 -12.65
N ASP A 57 3.23 7.69 -11.78
CA ASP A 57 2.85 8.15 -10.43
C ASP A 57 3.01 7.11 -9.32
N ASP A 58 3.40 5.88 -9.63
CA ASP A 58 3.53 4.81 -8.62
C ASP A 58 4.64 5.08 -7.59
N PHE A 59 5.65 5.89 -7.93
CA PHE A 59 6.65 6.36 -6.97
C PHE A 59 6.02 7.04 -5.75
N VAL A 60 4.88 7.73 -5.92
CA VAL A 60 4.16 8.39 -4.83
C VAL A 60 3.69 7.36 -3.81
N TYR A 61 3.07 6.28 -4.29
CA TYR A 61 2.52 5.22 -3.47
C TYR A 61 3.64 4.45 -2.76
N ASN A 62 4.60 3.93 -3.52
CA ASN A 62 5.66 3.07 -2.97
C ASN A 62 6.52 3.80 -1.94
N GLU A 63 6.92 5.05 -2.23
CA GLU A 63 7.72 5.83 -1.30
C GLU A 63 6.96 6.13 -0.01
N MET A 64 5.67 6.49 -0.08
CA MET A 64 4.86 6.79 1.10
C MET A 64 4.53 5.53 1.91
N THR A 65 4.41 4.37 1.26
CA THR A 65 4.18 3.08 1.92
C THR A 65 5.44 2.59 2.65
N VAL A 66 6.62 2.77 2.05
CA VAL A 66 7.88 2.24 2.59
C VAL A 66 8.62 3.22 3.48
N HIS A 67 8.81 4.47 3.06
CA HIS A 67 9.67 5.40 3.78
C HIS A 67 9.06 5.87 5.11
N VAL A 68 7.73 5.95 5.21
CA VAL A 68 7.05 6.32 6.46
C VAL A 68 7.39 5.38 7.61
N PRO A 69 7.15 4.05 7.55
CA PRO A 69 7.50 3.15 8.65
C PRO A 69 9.02 3.02 8.82
N MET A 70 9.80 3.01 7.74
CA MET A 70 11.25 2.85 7.79
C MET A 70 12.00 4.06 8.38
N ALA A 71 11.38 5.25 8.34
CA ALA A 71 11.93 6.45 8.96
C ALA A 71 11.56 6.58 10.46
N VAL A 72 10.60 5.78 10.93
CA VAL A 72 10.12 5.78 12.32
C VAL A 72 10.70 4.60 13.10
N HIS A 73 10.76 3.41 12.50
CA HIS A 73 11.34 2.24 13.15
C HIS A 73 12.87 2.40 13.28
N PRO A 74 13.46 2.28 14.48
CA PRO A 74 14.87 2.60 14.68
C PRO A 74 15.85 1.61 14.03
N ASN A 75 15.47 0.34 13.88
CA ASN A 75 16.32 -0.70 13.28
C ASN A 75 15.51 -1.92 12.78
N PRO A 76 14.65 -1.76 11.75
CA PRO A 76 13.88 -2.87 11.21
C PRO A 76 14.80 -3.87 10.50
N LYS A 77 14.55 -5.18 10.66
CA LYS A 77 15.30 -6.28 10.04
C LYS A 77 14.46 -7.15 9.12
N LYS A 78 13.21 -7.43 9.52
CA LYS A 78 12.29 -8.27 8.77
C LYS A 78 11.03 -7.50 8.40
N VAL A 79 10.70 -7.49 7.11
CA VAL A 79 9.49 -6.86 6.57
C VAL A 79 8.63 -7.93 5.92
N LEU A 80 7.33 -7.90 6.21
CA LEU A 80 6.31 -8.68 5.50
C LEU A 80 5.48 -7.74 4.63
N VAL A 81 5.37 -8.02 3.36
CA VAL A 81 4.47 -7.38 2.41
C VAL A 81 3.36 -8.37 2.06
N ILE A 82 2.10 -7.97 2.26
CA ILE A 82 0.92 -8.75 1.89
C ILE A 82 0.32 -8.12 0.64
N GLY A 83 0.21 -8.88 -0.44
CA GLY A 83 0.11 -8.31 -1.79
C GLY A 83 1.50 -7.94 -2.31
N GLY A 84 1.60 -6.87 -3.09
CA GLY A 84 2.88 -6.34 -3.60
C GLY A 84 3.55 -7.22 -4.65
N GLY A 85 2.76 -8.04 -5.36
CA GLY A 85 3.22 -8.89 -6.45
C GLY A 85 3.78 -8.15 -7.66
N ASP A 86 3.51 -6.84 -7.78
CA ASP A 86 4.07 -5.95 -8.79
C ASP A 86 5.55 -5.62 -8.56
N GLY A 87 5.99 -5.64 -7.29
CA GLY A 87 7.38 -5.40 -6.90
C GLY A 87 7.74 -3.95 -6.57
N GLY A 88 6.85 -2.98 -6.71
CA GLY A 88 7.11 -1.56 -6.41
C GLY A 88 7.52 -1.32 -4.96
N VAL A 89 6.76 -1.85 -4.00
CA VAL A 89 7.12 -1.80 -2.57
C VAL A 89 8.45 -2.51 -2.30
N ALA A 90 8.67 -3.67 -2.93
CA ALA A 90 9.91 -4.44 -2.77
C ALA A 90 11.12 -3.64 -3.29
N GLN A 91 10.98 -2.99 -4.45
CA GLN A 91 12.01 -2.16 -5.07
C GLN A 91 12.49 -1.07 -4.12
N VAL A 92 11.57 -0.35 -3.46
CA VAL A 92 11.92 0.70 -2.49
C VAL A 92 12.52 0.10 -1.21
N LEU A 93 12.03 -1.05 -0.73
CA LEU A 93 12.61 -1.75 0.42
C LEU A 93 14.06 -2.17 0.17
N THR A 94 14.44 -2.52 -1.07
CA THR A 94 15.83 -2.91 -1.38
C THR A 94 16.86 -1.82 -1.08
N LEU A 95 16.45 -0.54 -1.04
CA LEU A 95 17.29 0.62 -0.71
C LEU A 95 17.79 0.62 0.74
N TYR A 96 17.25 -0.24 1.60
CA TYR A 96 17.59 -0.35 3.02
C TYR A 96 18.52 -1.54 3.27
N PRO A 97 19.85 -1.32 3.33
CA PRO A 97 20.82 -2.41 3.49
C PRO A 97 20.75 -3.10 4.86
N GLU A 98 20.11 -2.47 5.84
CA GLU A 98 19.93 -3.06 7.17
C GLU A 98 18.85 -4.14 7.23
N LEU A 99 17.99 -4.24 6.22
CA LEU A 99 16.98 -5.30 6.10
C LEU A 99 17.67 -6.64 5.79
N GLU A 100 17.25 -7.67 6.51
CA GLU A 100 17.77 -9.03 6.43
C GLU A 100 16.80 -9.96 5.68
N GLN A 101 15.49 -9.71 5.76
CA GLN A 101 14.44 -10.50 5.10
C GLN A 101 13.29 -9.60 4.65
N ILE A 102 12.82 -9.80 3.42
CA ILE A 102 11.61 -9.21 2.87
C ILE A 102 10.72 -10.36 2.37
N ASP A 103 9.64 -10.65 3.08
CA ASP A 103 8.69 -11.67 2.66
C ASP A 103 7.53 -11.02 1.92
N ILE A 104 7.21 -11.51 0.72
CA ILE A 104 6.09 -11.05 -0.09
C ILE A 104 5.06 -12.18 -0.15
N VAL A 105 3.80 -11.90 0.16
CA VAL A 105 2.73 -12.89 0.15
C VAL A 105 1.68 -12.47 -0.87
N GLU A 106 1.81 -13.00 -2.07
CA GLU A 106 0.97 -12.72 -3.24
C GLU A 106 0.37 -14.03 -3.76
N PRO A 107 -0.95 -14.27 -3.65
CA PRO A 107 -1.56 -15.50 -4.16
C PRO A 107 -1.61 -15.62 -5.69
N ASP A 108 -1.57 -14.52 -6.44
CA ASP A 108 -1.70 -14.49 -7.89
C ASP A 108 -0.33 -14.55 -8.59
N GLU A 109 0.14 -15.77 -8.87
CA GLU A 109 1.41 -15.99 -9.59
C GLU A 109 1.41 -15.35 -10.99
N MET A 110 0.25 -15.33 -11.67
CA MET A 110 0.13 -14.70 -12.99
C MET A 110 0.33 -13.18 -12.90
N LEU A 111 -0.11 -12.53 -11.83
CA LEU A 111 0.15 -11.11 -11.61
C LEU A 111 1.67 -10.82 -11.55
N VAL A 112 2.40 -11.63 -10.78
CA VAL A 112 3.87 -11.50 -10.65
C VAL A 112 4.56 -11.70 -12.00
N GLU A 113 4.15 -12.70 -12.79
CA GLU A 113 4.71 -12.95 -14.12
C GLU A 113 4.44 -11.79 -15.09
N VAL A 114 3.20 -11.26 -15.11
CA VAL A 114 2.83 -10.09 -15.93
C VAL A 114 3.64 -8.87 -15.53
N CYS A 115 3.84 -8.62 -14.23
CA CYS A 115 4.64 -7.49 -13.77
C CYS A 115 6.12 -7.65 -14.14
N ARG A 116 6.69 -8.85 -14.06
CA ARG A 116 8.05 -9.13 -14.57
C ARG A 116 8.19 -8.89 -16.07
N GLU A 117 7.19 -9.26 -16.86
CA GLU A 117 7.24 -9.09 -18.32
C GLU A 117 7.06 -7.64 -18.77
N TYR A 118 6.06 -6.94 -18.22
CA TYR A 118 5.65 -5.63 -18.71
C TYR A 118 6.19 -4.45 -17.88
N PHE A 119 6.54 -4.67 -16.61
CA PHE A 119 7.05 -3.67 -15.67
C PHE A 119 8.38 -4.12 -15.03
N PRO A 120 9.41 -4.47 -15.83
CA PRO A 120 10.63 -5.09 -15.33
C PRO A 120 11.40 -4.20 -14.34
N ASP A 121 11.33 -2.87 -14.47
CA ASP A 121 11.99 -1.94 -13.55
C ASP A 121 11.37 -2.02 -12.14
N PHE A 122 10.04 -2.12 -12.04
CA PHE A 122 9.31 -2.31 -10.78
C PHE A 122 9.58 -3.70 -10.20
N ALA A 123 9.39 -4.73 -11.03
CA ALA A 123 9.54 -6.12 -10.63
C ALA A 123 10.99 -6.50 -10.26
N ALA A 124 12.00 -5.69 -10.63
CA ALA A 124 13.40 -5.92 -10.27
C ALA A 124 13.61 -6.04 -8.76
N GLY A 125 12.77 -5.37 -7.94
CA GLY A 125 12.81 -5.50 -6.49
C GLY A 125 12.54 -6.92 -6.01
N LEU A 126 11.75 -7.70 -6.76
CA LEU A 126 11.38 -9.08 -6.43
C LEU A 126 12.55 -10.07 -6.55
N ASP A 127 13.61 -9.69 -7.26
CA ASP A 127 14.77 -10.54 -7.52
C ASP A 127 15.94 -10.27 -6.54
N ASP A 128 15.77 -9.36 -5.57
CA ASP A 128 16.75 -9.13 -4.50
C ASP A 128 16.91 -10.42 -3.66
N PRO A 129 18.15 -10.83 -3.30
CA PRO A 129 18.39 -12.08 -2.57
C PRO A 129 17.77 -12.12 -1.16
N ARG A 130 17.33 -10.98 -0.63
CA ARG A 130 16.60 -10.88 0.65
C ARG A 130 15.10 -11.06 0.49
N VAL A 131 14.59 -11.07 -0.74
CA VAL A 131 13.16 -11.22 -1.04
C VAL A 131 12.80 -12.70 -1.17
N THR A 132 11.73 -13.11 -0.49
CA THR A 132 11.10 -14.42 -0.67
C THR A 132 9.63 -14.25 -0.96
N ILE A 133 9.17 -14.78 -2.09
CA ILE A 133 7.76 -14.73 -2.50
C ILE A 133 7.05 -16.02 -2.06
N TYR A 134 5.91 -15.87 -1.40
CA TYR A 134 5.03 -16.95 -1.01
C TYR A 134 3.69 -16.83 -1.75
N TYR A 135 3.45 -17.76 -2.67
CA TYR A 135 2.18 -17.86 -3.40
C TYR A 135 1.07 -18.45 -2.53
N GLN A 136 0.58 -17.63 -1.58
CA GLN A 136 -0.37 -18.03 -0.55
C GLN A 136 -1.34 -16.89 -0.20
N ASN A 137 -2.45 -17.25 0.42
CA ASN A 137 -3.36 -16.26 1.00
C ASN A 137 -2.72 -15.57 2.22
N GLY A 138 -2.69 -14.23 2.23
CA GLY A 138 -2.08 -13.42 3.29
C GLY A 138 -2.61 -13.67 4.69
N LEU A 139 -3.93 -13.84 4.85
CA LEU A 139 -4.53 -14.14 6.16
C LEU A 139 -4.09 -15.52 6.67
N ARG A 140 -4.01 -16.53 5.79
CA ARG A 140 -3.50 -17.86 6.14
C ARG A 140 -2.04 -17.81 6.54
N PHE A 141 -1.23 -17.02 5.83
CA PHE A 141 0.19 -16.82 6.16
C PHE A 141 0.32 -16.23 7.58
N LEU A 142 -0.34 -15.09 7.83
CA LEU A 142 -0.31 -14.39 9.13
C LEU A 142 -0.77 -15.23 10.32
N ARG A 143 -1.70 -16.18 10.12
CA ARG A 143 -2.14 -17.09 11.20
C ARG A 143 -1.01 -17.94 11.78
N ASN A 144 0.08 -18.14 11.03
CA ASN A 144 1.23 -18.94 11.46
C ASN A 144 2.41 -18.08 11.96
N CYS A 145 2.25 -16.75 12.02
CA CYS A 145 3.29 -15.82 12.47
C CYS A 145 2.99 -15.29 13.87
N GLU A 146 4.04 -15.15 14.68
CA GLU A 146 4.01 -14.56 16.02
C GLU A 146 5.39 -13.95 16.33
N ASP A 147 5.42 -12.68 16.73
CA ASP A 147 6.63 -11.95 17.15
C ASP A 147 7.82 -12.05 16.16
N ASP A 148 7.56 -11.99 14.85
CA ASP A 148 8.57 -12.26 13.82
C ASP A 148 8.95 -11.02 12.99
N TYR A 149 7.98 -10.17 12.64
CA TYR A 149 8.19 -9.04 11.74
C TYR A 149 8.35 -7.71 12.46
N ASP A 150 9.31 -6.89 12.03
CA ASP A 150 9.45 -5.52 12.52
C ASP A 150 8.43 -4.59 11.84
N ILE A 151 8.19 -4.82 10.55
CA ILE A 151 7.23 -4.06 9.75
C ILE A 151 6.34 -5.00 8.96
N ILE A 152 5.03 -4.71 8.93
CA ILE A 152 4.08 -5.32 7.99
C ILE A 152 3.55 -4.21 7.08
N ILE A 153 3.51 -4.47 5.78
CA ILE A 153 2.88 -3.60 4.77
C ILE A 153 1.73 -4.40 4.15
N ASN A 154 0.50 -3.94 4.35
CA ASN A 154 -0.65 -4.45 3.61
C ASN A 154 -0.82 -3.63 2.32
N ASP A 155 -0.33 -4.21 1.23
CA ASP A 155 -0.33 -3.66 -0.12
C ASP A 155 -1.51 -4.17 -0.97
N ALA A 156 -2.51 -4.77 -0.32
CA ALA A 156 -3.78 -5.10 -0.96
C ALA A 156 -4.67 -3.85 -0.99
N THR A 157 -5.12 -3.45 -2.18
CA THR A 157 -5.86 -2.19 -2.41
C THR A 157 -7.37 -2.34 -2.50
N ASP A 158 -7.88 -3.48 -2.96
CA ASP A 158 -9.32 -3.72 -3.08
C ASP A 158 -9.87 -4.43 -1.83
N PRO A 159 -10.85 -3.88 -1.09
CA PRO A 159 -11.50 -4.57 0.03
C PRO A 159 -12.55 -5.59 -0.39
N PHE A 160 -12.77 -5.80 -1.69
CA PHE A 160 -13.73 -6.77 -2.23
C PHE A 160 -13.04 -8.02 -2.78
N GLY A 161 -13.82 -9.06 -3.06
CA GLY A 161 -13.30 -10.29 -3.67
C GLY A 161 -12.33 -11.07 -2.77
N HIS A 162 -11.20 -11.52 -3.32
CA HIS A 162 -10.28 -12.42 -2.64
C HIS A 162 -9.45 -11.74 -1.53
N THR A 163 -9.43 -10.41 -1.51
CA THR A 163 -8.71 -9.56 -0.55
C THR A 163 -9.58 -9.06 0.60
N GLU A 164 -10.91 -9.30 0.59
CA GLU A 164 -11.84 -8.87 1.67
C GLU A 164 -11.39 -9.33 3.06
N GLY A 165 -10.83 -10.54 3.16
CA GLY A 165 -10.29 -11.09 4.39
C GLY A 165 -9.20 -10.24 5.05
N LEU A 166 -8.50 -9.40 4.27
CA LEU A 166 -7.40 -8.53 4.69
C LEU A 166 -7.85 -7.22 5.35
N PHE A 167 -9.17 -6.98 5.46
CA PHE A 167 -9.74 -5.78 6.08
C PHE A 167 -10.62 -6.11 7.29
N THR A 168 -10.42 -7.30 7.85
CA THR A 168 -11.22 -7.83 8.97
C THR A 168 -10.55 -7.57 10.32
N LYS A 169 -11.32 -7.65 11.41
CA LYS A 169 -10.75 -7.64 12.77
C LYS A 169 -9.75 -8.79 12.97
N GLU A 170 -9.99 -9.92 12.31
CA GLU A 170 -9.10 -11.07 12.37
C GLU A 170 -7.75 -10.77 11.72
N PHE A 171 -7.76 -10.14 10.54
CA PHE A 171 -6.53 -9.71 9.89
C PHE A 171 -5.71 -8.78 10.77
N TYR A 172 -6.29 -7.67 11.26
CA TYR A 172 -5.54 -6.72 12.08
C TYR A 172 -5.05 -7.33 13.40
N GLY A 173 -5.82 -8.24 14.02
CA GLY A 173 -5.37 -8.99 15.19
C GLY A 173 -4.23 -9.97 14.89
N ASN A 174 -4.27 -10.64 13.74
CA ASN A 174 -3.18 -11.51 13.29
C ASN A 174 -1.92 -10.70 12.93
N SER A 175 -2.05 -9.55 12.28
CA SER A 175 -0.94 -8.63 12.03
C SER A 175 -0.34 -8.12 13.33
N TYR A 176 -1.17 -7.75 14.32
CA TYR A 176 -0.67 -7.38 15.65
C TYR A 176 0.14 -8.51 16.28
N ARG A 177 -0.33 -9.77 16.24
CA ARG A 177 0.42 -10.91 16.79
C ARG A 177 1.72 -11.19 16.02
N ALA A 178 1.69 -11.10 14.70
CA ALA A 178 2.85 -11.36 13.83
C ALA A 178 3.97 -10.33 13.98
N LEU A 179 3.60 -9.07 14.29
CA LEU A 179 4.57 -8.02 14.59
C LEU A 179 5.31 -8.26 15.90
N LYS A 180 6.57 -7.82 15.96
CA LYS A 180 7.33 -7.74 17.21
C LYS A 180 6.75 -6.75 18.20
N GLU A 181 7.25 -6.74 19.43
CA GLU A 181 6.78 -5.84 20.51
C GLU A 181 6.77 -4.34 20.14
N ASP A 182 7.67 -3.91 19.25
CA ASP A 182 7.78 -2.53 18.77
C ASP A 182 7.43 -2.33 17.29
N GLY A 183 6.78 -3.34 16.71
CA GLY A 183 6.50 -3.38 15.27
C GLY A 183 5.47 -2.35 14.79
N ILE A 184 5.52 -2.08 13.48
CA ILE A 184 4.67 -1.12 12.76
C ILE A 184 3.94 -1.84 11.62
N MET A 185 2.67 -1.54 11.43
CA MET A 185 1.90 -1.94 10.24
C MET A 185 1.48 -0.71 9.44
N ILE A 186 1.73 -0.76 8.14
CA ILE A 186 1.12 0.14 7.15
C ILE A 186 0.02 -0.62 6.41
N TYR A 187 -1.09 0.05 6.11
CA TYR A 187 -2.19 -0.56 5.36
C TYR A 187 -2.94 0.48 4.53
N GLN A 188 -3.63 0.00 3.50
CA GLN A 188 -4.53 0.82 2.71
C GLN A 188 -5.72 1.31 3.52
N HIS A 189 -5.95 2.62 3.51
CA HIS A 189 -7.05 3.25 4.23
C HIS A 189 -8.15 3.76 3.27
N GLY A 190 -7.88 3.75 1.96
CA GLY A 190 -8.78 4.27 0.93
C GLY A 190 -8.95 5.78 1.01
N SER A 191 -10.03 6.30 0.43
CA SER A 191 -10.35 7.72 0.42
C SER A 191 -11.77 7.97 0.93
N PRO A 192 -11.99 8.84 1.93
CA PRO A 192 -13.33 9.22 2.34
C PRO A 192 -13.90 10.36 1.47
N PHE A 193 -13.35 10.62 0.28
CA PHE A 193 -13.80 11.74 -0.56
C PHE A 193 -15.12 11.46 -1.26
N PHE A 194 -15.32 10.23 -1.73
CA PHE A 194 -16.60 9.78 -2.27
C PHE A 194 -17.41 9.07 -1.17
N ASP A 195 -18.71 9.33 -1.12
CA ASP A 195 -19.62 8.78 -0.12
C ASP A 195 -19.65 7.23 -0.18
N GLU A 196 -19.48 6.68 -1.38
CA GLU A 196 -19.40 5.23 -1.64
C GLU A 196 -18.26 4.55 -0.86
N ASP A 197 -17.13 5.24 -0.66
CA ASP A 197 -15.91 4.70 -0.05
C ASP A 197 -15.78 5.07 1.45
N GLU A 198 -16.50 6.09 1.91
CA GLU A 198 -16.39 6.60 3.29
C GLU A 198 -16.67 5.50 4.33
N SER A 199 -17.66 4.64 4.07
CA SER A 199 -18.04 3.57 5.01
C SER A 199 -16.94 2.53 5.22
N ALA A 200 -16.20 2.18 4.16
CA ALA A 200 -15.06 1.28 4.22
C ALA A 200 -13.91 1.93 4.98
N CYS A 201 -13.59 3.19 4.67
CA CYS A 201 -12.58 4.01 5.34
C CYS A 201 -12.81 4.06 6.87
N ARG A 202 -14.03 4.40 7.31
CA ARG A 202 -14.43 4.39 8.73
C ARG A 202 -14.29 3.02 9.39
N SER A 203 -14.72 1.98 8.69
CA SER A 203 -14.69 0.60 9.16
C SER A 203 -13.26 0.11 9.41
N MET A 204 -12.34 0.41 8.47
CA MET A 204 -10.92 0.08 8.61
C MET A 204 -10.29 0.81 9.79
N HIS A 205 -10.46 2.14 9.90
CA HIS A 205 -9.92 2.92 11.01
C HIS A 205 -10.37 2.37 12.37
N ARG A 206 -11.69 2.15 12.54
CA ARG A 206 -12.26 1.63 13.79
C ARG A 206 -11.62 0.30 14.19
N LYS A 207 -11.50 -0.65 13.24
CA LYS A 207 -10.95 -1.98 13.53
C LYS A 207 -9.48 -1.91 13.93
N VAL A 208 -8.68 -1.07 13.27
CA VAL A 208 -7.26 -0.91 13.59
C VAL A 208 -7.06 -0.18 14.90
N ASN A 209 -7.82 0.88 15.16
CA ASN A 209 -7.79 1.60 16.44
C ASN A 209 -8.18 0.72 17.64
N GLN A 210 -9.01 -0.31 17.41
CA GLN A 210 -9.32 -1.32 18.43
C GLN A 210 -8.20 -2.36 18.62
N ALA A 211 -7.38 -2.61 17.59
CA ALA A 211 -6.34 -3.63 17.60
C ALA A 211 -4.96 -3.12 18.03
N PHE A 212 -4.65 -1.84 17.77
CA PHE A 212 -3.33 -1.25 18.03
C PHE A 212 -3.41 -0.09 19.04
N PRO A 213 -2.40 0.08 19.91
CA PRO A 213 -2.36 1.20 20.85
C PRO A 213 -2.11 2.55 20.17
N ILE A 214 -1.52 2.54 18.96
CA ILE A 214 -1.32 3.74 18.14
C ILE A 214 -1.90 3.45 16.76
N SER A 215 -2.91 4.23 16.36
CA SER A 215 -3.48 4.25 15.01
C SER A 215 -3.52 5.69 14.51
N ARG A 216 -2.91 5.98 13.36
CA ARG A 216 -2.90 7.27 12.69
C ARG A 216 -3.17 7.07 11.21
N VAL A 217 -3.56 8.14 10.53
CA VAL A 217 -3.78 8.13 9.08
C VAL A 217 -2.93 9.24 8.47
N TYR A 218 -2.37 8.96 7.29
CA TYR A 218 -1.62 9.94 6.50
C TYR A 218 -2.07 9.90 5.04
N GLN A 219 -1.82 10.99 4.32
CA GLN A 219 -2.32 11.18 2.95
C GLN A 219 -1.19 11.29 1.93
N ALA A 220 -1.49 10.90 0.69
CA ALA A 220 -0.70 11.20 -0.49
C ALA A 220 -1.62 11.59 -1.66
N HIS A 221 -1.06 12.31 -2.62
CA HIS A 221 -1.76 12.71 -3.83
C HIS A 221 -1.31 11.83 -5.00
N ILE A 222 -2.14 10.86 -5.38
CA ILE A 222 -1.87 9.87 -6.43
C ILE A 222 -2.87 10.11 -7.56
N PRO A 223 -2.48 10.76 -8.67
CA PRO A 223 -3.41 11.20 -9.72
C PRO A 223 -4.31 10.11 -10.32
N THR A 224 -3.83 8.87 -10.40
CA THR A 224 -4.60 7.72 -10.91
C THR A 224 -5.56 7.11 -9.91
N SER A 225 -5.41 7.37 -8.60
CA SER A 225 -6.37 6.92 -7.59
C SER A 225 -7.68 7.72 -7.61
N PRO A 226 -8.79 7.17 -7.08
CA PRO A 226 -10.04 7.91 -6.89
C PRO A 226 -9.84 9.29 -6.27
N ALA A 227 -10.36 10.31 -6.97
CA ALA A 227 -10.23 11.74 -6.64
C ALA A 227 -8.79 12.31 -6.56
N GLY A 228 -7.77 11.54 -6.93
CA GLY A 228 -6.37 11.93 -6.78
C GLY A 228 -5.89 11.95 -5.33
N TYR A 229 -6.70 11.48 -4.38
CA TYR A 229 -6.53 11.68 -2.95
C TYR A 229 -6.64 10.37 -2.21
N TRP A 230 -5.52 9.90 -1.67
CA TRP A 230 -5.42 8.56 -1.10
C TRP A 230 -4.82 8.59 0.31
N LEU A 231 -5.35 7.75 1.21
CA LEU A 231 -4.91 7.67 2.58
C LEU A 231 -4.36 6.29 2.91
N PHE A 232 -3.40 6.30 3.82
CA PHE A 232 -2.74 5.13 4.38
C PHE A 232 -2.91 5.15 5.88
N GLY A 233 -3.10 3.97 6.46
CA GLY A 233 -3.12 3.80 7.89
C GLY A 233 -1.74 3.43 8.42
N PHE A 234 -1.36 4.09 9.50
CA PHE A 234 -0.16 3.80 10.30
C PHE A 234 -0.61 3.23 11.64
N ALA A 235 -0.28 1.97 11.89
CA ALA A 235 -0.56 1.31 13.15
C ALA A 235 0.76 0.88 13.82
N SER A 236 0.92 1.11 15.12
CA SER A 236 2.14 0.72 15.84
C SER A 236 1.82 0.25 17.24
N LYS A 237 2.68 -0.65 17.74
CA LYS A 237 2.68 -1.05 19.15
C LYS A 237 3.38 -0.05 20.07
N LYS A 238 4.25 0.82 19.53
CA LYS A 238 5.15 1.64 20.35
C LYS A 238 5.43 3.04 19.81
N TYR A 239 5.67 3.18 18.52
CA TYR A 239 6.18 4.41 17.92
C TYR A 239 5.04 5.26 17.34
N HIS A 240 5.00 6.54 17.68
CA HIS A 240 4.09 7.49 17.08
C HIS A 240 4.74 8.12 15.83
N PRO A 241 4.07 8.12 14.67
CA PRO A 241 4.72 8.43 13.39
C PRO A 241 5.32 9.83 13.35
N VAL A 242 4.68 10.83 13.98
CA VAL A 242 5.22 12.21 14.00
C VAL A 242 6.17 12.48 15.17
N LYS A 243 5.97 11.85 16.33
CA LYS A 243 6.72 12.21 17.56
C LYS A 243 8.04 11.47 17.64
N ASP A 244 8.07 10.24 17.12
CA ASP A 244 9.24 9.36 17.15
C ASP A 244 9.96 9.30 15.79
N PHE A 245 9.54 10.12 14.81
CA PHE A 245 10.23 10.23 13.52
C PHE A 245 11.64 10.81 13.68
N ASP A 246 12.66 10.02 13.32
CA ASP A 246 14.06 10.46 13.31
C ASP A 246 14.40 11.23 12.03
N LYS A 247 14.02 12.52 12.02
CA LYS A 247 14.30 13.43 10.91
C LYS A 247 15.78 13.51 10.54
N GLU A 248 16.67 13.47 11.52
CA GLU A 248 18.11 13.60 11.28
C GLU A 248 18.71 12.27 10.81
N GLY A 249 18.25 11.14 11.35
CA GLY A 249 18.56 9.81 10.82
C GLY A 249 18.13 9.66 9.36
N TRP A 250 16.89 10.05 9.03
CA TRP A 250 16.40 10.04 7.65
C TRP A 250 17.32 10.83 6.70
N LYS A 251 17.66 12.08 7.04
CA LYS A 251 18.54 12.92 6.20
C LYS A 251 19.93 12.30 5.99
N LYS A 252 20.47 11.61 7.01
CA LYS A 252 21.78 10.95 6.92
C LYS A 252 21.79 9.77 5.95
N ARG A 253 20.64 9.16 5.65
CA ARG A 253 20.54 8.05 4.69
C ARG A 253 20.86 8.49 3.26
N GLN A 254 20.60 9.77 2.92
CA GLN A 254 20.83 10.32 1.57
C GLN A 254 20.21 9.48 0.44
N LEU A 255 19.07 8.83 0.72
CA LEU A 255 18.30 8.13 -0.30
C LEU A 255 17.73 9.14 -1.29
N PHE A 256 17.77 8.78 -2.57
CA PHE A 256 17.03 9.50 -3.59
C PHE A 256 15.53 9.21 -3.40
N THR A 257 14.73 10.26 -3.44
CA THR A 257 13.26 10.20 -3.38
C THR A 257 12.69 11.23 -4.35
N GLU A 258 11.62 10.85 -5.03
CA GLU A 258 10.88 11.69 -5.97
C GLU A 258 9.72 12.41 -5.29
N TYR A 259 9.08 11.77 -4.29
CA TYR A 259 7.93 12.31 -3.57
C TYR A 259 8.25 12.60 -2.10
N TYR A 260 8.73 11.59 -1.38
CA TYR A 260 8.89 11.59 0.05
C TYR A 260 10.00 12.53 0.49
N THR A 261 9.72 13.35 1.50
CA THR A 261 10.73 14.18 2.15
C THR A 261 10.47 14.19 3.65
N ALA A 262 11.49 14.54 4.46
CA ALA A 262 11.30 14.68 5.89
C ALA A 262 10.25 15.73 6.30
N ASN A 263 10.03 16.76 5.47
CA ASN A 263 8.97 17.73 5.73
C ASN A 263 7.61 17.17 5.33
N LEU A 264 7.55 16.48 4.19
CA LEU A 264 6.33 15.83 3.73
C LEU A 264 5.88 14.72 4.66
N HIS A 265 6.79 13.95 5.27
CA HIS A 265 6.45 12.95 6.28
C HIS A 265 5.52 13.54 7.34
N VAL A 266 5.93 14.65 7.96
CA VAL A 266 5.11 15.32 8.99
C VAL A 266 3.83 15.91 8.38
N GLY A 267 3.94 16.56 7.22
CA GLY A 267 2.81 17.17 6.53
C GLY A 267 1.72 16.17 6.09
N ALA A 268 2.10 14.94 5.76
CA ALA A 268 1.18 13.88 5.35
C ALA A 268 0.21 13.47 6.47
N PHE A 269 0.61 13.65 7.74
CA PHE A 269 -0.27 13.42 8.90
C PHE A 269 -1.12 14.65 9.27
N MET A 270 -1.00 15.77 8.54
CA MET A 270 -1.82 16.97 8.75
C MET A 270 -3.06 16.88 7.85
N LEU A 271 -4.12 16.28 8.37
CA LEU A 271 -5.31 15.92 7.61
C LEU A 271 -6.29 17.11 7.49
N PRO A 272 -7.13 17.15 6.43
CA PRO A 272 -8.24 18.07 6.35
C PRO A 272 -9.25 17.83 7.49
N LYS A 273 -9.91 18.92 7.93
CA LYS A 273 -10.82 18.87 9.09
C LYS A 273 -11.90 17.79 9.01
N TYR A 274 -12.51 17.62 7.84
CA TYR A 274 -13.57 16.60 7.67
C TYR A 274 -13.04 15.18 7.88
N VAL A 275 -11.79 14.90 7.49
CA VAL A 275 -11.15 13.61 7.74
C VAL A 275 -10.86 13.44 9.22
N GLU A 276 -10.34 14.49 9.89
CA GLU A 276 -10.15 14.44 11.35
C GLU A 276 -11.45 14.12 12.08
N ASP A 277 -12.56 14.78 11.72
CA ASP A 277 -13.88 14.54 12.32
C ASP A 277 -14.34 13.09 12.10
N ILE A 278 -14.19 12.56 10.88
CA ILE A 278 -14.51 11.17 10.53
C ILE A 278 -13.74 10.19 11.42
N LEU A 279 -12.44 10.42 11.60
CA LEU A 279 -11.58 9.52 12.38
C LEU A 279 -11.89 9.60 13.88
N GLU A 280 -12.05 10.80 14.43
CA GLU A 280 -12.39 11.03 15.85
C GLU A 280 -13.72 10.37 16.25
N GLU A 281 -14.74 10.46 15.37
CA GLU A 281 -16.03 9.79 15.57
C GLU A 281 -15.89 8.27 15.71
N GLU A 282 -14.96 7.67 14.99
CA GLU A 282 -14.71 6.22 15.01
C GLU A 282 -13.84 5.79 16.20
N GLU A 283 -12.92 6.64 16.65
CA GLU A 283 -12.08 6.39 17.82
C GLU A 283 -12.88 6.36 19.13
N GLY A 284 -13.98 7.12 19.20
CA GLY A 284 -14.91 7.13 20.34
C GLY A 284 -15.79 5.88 20.45
N LYS A 285 -15.92 5.09 19.37
CA LYS A 285 -16.75 3.88 19.30
C LYS A 285 -15.95 2.65 19.75
N LYS A 286 -15.79 2.51 21.07
CA LYS A 286 -15.22 1.29 21.68
C LYS A 286 -16.22 0.14 21.70
#